data_AF-A0ABD0RYB9-F1
#
_entry.id   AF-A0ABD0RYB9-F1
#
_cell.length_a   1.000
_cell.length_b   1.000
_cell.length_c   1.000
_cell.angle_alpha   90.00
_cell.angle_beta   90.00
_cell.angle_gamma   90.00
#
_symmetry.space_group_name_H-M   'P 1'
#
loop_
_entity.id
_entity.type
_entity.pdbx_description
1 polymer ?
#
loop_
_entity_poly.entity_id
_entity_poly.type
_entity_poly.pdbx_seq_one_letter_code
_entity_poly.pdbx_strand_id
1 'polypeptide(L)' 'DTATVASYVKNDRPIIETPFKDRITLNPSFGQTKLSIQQAETEDEGCYTCEFHTYPDGIKSDTACLSVYGKCEWQ' A
#
# COMPACT_ATOMS: atom_id res chain seq x y z
N ASP A 1 -7.26 -3.48 -14.21
CA ASP A 1 -7.73 -4.20 -13.02
C ASP A 1 -7.10 -3.53 -11.81
N THR A 2 -7.85 -3.32 -10.73
CA THR A 2 -7.35 -2.68 -9.51
C THR A 2 -7.60 -3.64 -8.36
N ALA A 3 -6.54 -4.09 -7.70
CA ALA A 3 -6.63 -4.98 -6.55
C ALA A 3 -6.51 -4.19 -5.25
N THR A 4 -7.30 -4.56 -4.24
CA THR A 4 -7.08 -4.04 -2.88
C THR A 4 -5.80 -4.66 -2.33
N VAL A 5 -4.95 -3.85 -1.71
CA VAL A 5 -3.68 -4.30 -1.10
C VAL A 5 -3.85 -4.44 0.41
N ALA A 6 -4.44 -3.41 1.02
CA ALA A 6 -4.70 -3.35 2.45
C ALA A 6 -5.87 -2.40 2.72
N SER A 7 -6.58 -2.64 3.82
CA SER A 7 -7.64 -1.76 4.32
C SER A 7 -7.52 -1.53 5.82
N TYR A 8 -8.07 -0.42 6.29
CA TYR A 8 -8.07 -0.06 7.70
C TYR A 8 -9.34 0.71 8.06
N VAL A 9 -9.95 0.34 9.18
CA VAL A 9 -11.09 1.03 9.78
C VAL A 9 -10.66 1.58 11.15
N LYS A 10 -11.11 2.79 11.48
CA LYS A 10 -10.79 3.43 12.76
C LYS A 10 -11.16 2.50 13.92
N ASN A 11 -10.22 2.32 14.85
CA ASN A 11 -10.30 1.44 16.03
C ASN A 11 -10.24 -0.06 15.73
N ASP A 12 -9.94 -0.46 14.49
CA ASP A 12 -9.71 -1.85 14.13
C ASP A 12 -8.24 -2.11 13.78
N ARG A 13 -7.89 -3.38 13.54
CA ARG A 13 -6.58 -3.75 13.02
C ARG A 13 -6.55 -3.58 11.49
N PRO A 14 -5.40 -3.20 10.91
CA PRO A 14 -5.22 -3.25 9.47
C PRO A 14 -5.44 -4.67 8.94
N ILE A 15 -6.12 -4.77 7.79
CA ILE A 15 -6.33 -6.01 7.05
C ILE A 15 -5.42 -5.95 5.82
N ILE A 16 -4.52 -6.93 5.69
CA ILE A 16 -3.63 -7.07 4.53
C ILE A 16 -4.15 -8.23 3.68
N GLU A 17 -4.26 -8.02 2.37
CA GLU A 17 -4.72 -9.06 1.45
C GLU A 17 -3.70 -10.21 1.34
N THR A 18 -4.19 -11.42 1.13
CA THR A 18 -3.39 -12.66 1.14
C THR A 18 -2.11 -12.62 0.29
N PRO A 19 -2.10 -12.10 -0.97
CA PRO A 19 -0.87 -12.06 -1.77
C PRO A 19 0.21 -11.14 -1.20
N PHE A 20 -0.14 -10.21 -0.32
CA PHE A 20 0.77 -9.22 0.25
C PHE A 20 1.09 -9.45 1.72
N LYS A 21 0.52 -10.52 2.29
CA LYS A 21 0.68 -10.87 3.69
C LYS A 21 2.16 -11.10 4.00
N ASP A 22 2.56 -10.72 5.22
CA ASP A 22 3.93 -10.85 5.75
C ASP A 22 5.00 -9.95 5.08
N ARG A 23 4.73 -9.35 3.91
CA ARG A 23 5.63 -8.39 3.25
C ARG A 23 5.17 -6.94 3.40
N ILE A 24 3.87 -6.70 3.48
CA ILE A 24 3.29 -5.36 3.56
C ILE A 24 2.82 -5.06 4.98
N THR A 25 3.17 -3.87 5.46
CA THR A 25 2.65 -3.31 6.71
C THR A 25 1.92 -2.01 6.44
N LEU A 26 0.72 -1.86 7.02
CA LEU A 26 -0.04 -0.62 6.99
C LEU A 26 -0.01 0.03 8.37
N ASN A 27 0.58 1.22 8.46
CA ASN A 27 0.65 2.02 9.69
C ASN A 27 -0.26 3.25 9.57
N PRO A 28 -1.51 3.16 10.05
CA PRO A 28 -2.39 4.31 10.12
C PRO A 28 -1.97 5.24 11.27
N SER A 29 -1.84 6.53 11.01
CA SER A 29 -1.58 7.60 11.99
C SER A 29 -2.52 8.78 11.75
N PHE A 30 -2.66 9.66 12.74
CA PHE A 30 -3.56 10.81 12.63
C PHE A 30 -3.07 11.76 11.54
N GLY A 31 -3.76 11.80 10.39
CA GLY A 31 -3.42 12.63 9.24
C GLY A 31 -2.46 12.01 8.22
N GLN A 32 -1.94 10.80 8.46
CA GLN A 32 -1.10 10.10 7.47
C GLN A 32 -1.25 8.58 7.62
N THR A 33 -1.41 7.89 6.50
CA THR A 33 -1.28 6.43 6.44
C THR A 33 -0.01 6.09 5.68
N LYS A 34 0.82 5.20 6.24
CA LYS A 34 2.02 4.71 5.57
C LYS A 34 1.84 3.24 5.20
N LEU A 35 2.04 2.94 3.92
CA LEU A 35 2.21 1.59 3.40
C LEU A 35 3.72 1.30 3.31
N SER A 36 4.17 0.23 3.94
CA SER A 36 5.58 -0.20 3.89
C SER A 36 5.67 -1.59 3.27
N ILE A 37 6.50 -1.73 2.24
CA ILE A 37 6.74 -3.00 1.54
C ILE A 37 8.15 -3.47 1.90
N GLN A 38 8.25 -4.64 2.51
CA GLN A 38 9.52 -5.29 2.83
C GLN A 38 9.95 -6.17 1.66
N GLN A 39 11.24 -6.08 1.30
CA GLN A 39 11.83 -6.81 0.18
C GLN A 39 11.03 -6.62 -1.12
N ALA A 40 10.90 -5.38 -1.58
CA ALA A 40 10.19 -5.07 -2.81
C ALA A 40 10.79 -5.82 -4.01
N GLU A 41 9.93 -6.49 -4.76
CA GLU A 41 10.25 -7.27 -5.94
C GLU A 41 9.72 -6.60 -7.21
N THR A 42 10.17 -7.04 -8.37
CA THR A 42 9.71 -6.49 -9.67
C THR A 42 8.21 -6.70 -9.89
N GLU A 43 7.61 -7.66 -9.20
CA GLU A 43 6.17 -7.96 -9.24
C GLU A 43 5.34 -6.94 -8.45
N ASP A 44 5.97 -6.20 -7.52
CA ASP A 44 5.35 -5.10 -6.79
C ASP A 44 5.38 -3.78 -7.60
N GLU A 45 5.99 -3.76 -8.79
CA GLU A 45 5.99 -2.58 -9.65
C GLU A 45 4.56 -2.20 -10.06
N GLY A 46 4.18 -0.95 -9.80
CA GLY A 46 2.82 -0.49 -10.07
C GLY A 46 2.48 0.82 -9.38
N CYS A 47 1.29 1.34 -9.68
CA CYS A 47 0.75 2.53 -9.02
C CYS A 47 -0.20 2.14 -7.90
N TYR A 48 0.13 2.59 -6.71
CA TYR A 48 -0.63 2.38 -5.47
C TYR A 48 -1.46 3.61 -5.18
N THR A 49 -2.77 3.43 -5.04
CA THR A 49 -3.69 4.50 -4.66
C THR A 49 -4.15 4.29 -3.23
N CYS A 50 -4.03 5.32 -2.40
CA CYS A 50 -4.61 5.34 -1.06
C CYS A 50 -5.94 6.09 -1.11
N GLU A 51 -7.01 5.47 -0.65
CA GLU A 51 -8.35 6.07 -0.59
C GLU A 51 -8.79 6.26 0.87
N PHE A 52 -9.15 7.49 1.20
CA PHE A 52 -9.62 7.91 2.52
C PHE A 52 -11.08 8.30 2.45
N HIS A 53 -11.92 7.54 3.17
CA HIS A 53 -13.33 7.85 3.31
C HIS A 53 -13.54 8.83 4.48
N THR A 54 -13.56 10.12 4.17
CA THR A 54 -13.71 11.21 5.15
C THR A 54 -15.14 11.74 5.14
N TYR A 55 -16.10 11.04 5.78
CA TYR A 55 -17.45 11.59 5.90
C TYR A 55 -17.47 12.81 6.83
N PRO A 56 -18.09 13.96 6.45
CA PRO A 56 -18.90 14.21 5.24
C PRO A 56 -18.13 14.76 4.02
N ASP A 57 -16.84 15.07 4.15
CA ASP A 57 -15.96 15.60 3.09
C ASP A 57 -15.79 14.70 1.85
N GLY A 58 -16.34 13.48 1.86
CA GLY A 58 -16.29 12.53 0.75
C GLY A 58 -15.04 11.66 0.74
N ILE A 59 -14.69 11.14 -0.43
CA ILE A 59 -13.50 10.29 -0.62
C ILE A 59 -12.35 11.17 -1.09
N LYS A 60 -11.22 11.11 -0.38
CA LYS A 60 -9.95 11.72 -0.80
C LYS A 60 -9.01 10.62 -1.22
N SER A 61 -8.33 10.79 -2.35
CA SER A 61 -7.37 9.81 -2.83
C SER A 61 -6.05 10.46 -3.21
N ASP A 62 -4.98 9.69 -3.09
CA ASP A 62 -3.65 10.06 -3.57
C ASP A 62 -2.97 8.82 -4.16
N THR A 63 -2.14 9.01 -5.18
CA THR A 63 -1.53 7.91 -5.94
C THR A 63 -0.02 8.06 -5.97
N ALA A 64 0.70 6.99 -5.65
CA ALA A 64 2.15 6.89 -5.75
C ALA A 64 2.53 5.69 -6.62
N CYS A 65 3.46 5.88 -7.56
CA CYS A 65 3.95 4.77 -8.40
C CYS A 65 5.30 4.29 -7.92
N LEU A 66 5.41 2.96 -7.75
CA LEU A 66 6.62 2.26 -7.36
C LEU A 66 7.26 1.66 -8.61
N SER A 67 8.56 1.92 -8.80
CA SER A 67 9.38 1.26 -9.81
C SER A 67 10.53 0.55 -9.10
N VAL A 68 10.75 -0.72 -9.45
CA VAL A 68 11.74 -1.58 -8.78
C VAL A 68 12.83 -1.96 -9.76
N TYR A 69 14.06 -1.58 -9.45
CA TYR A 69 15.21 -1.89 -10.29
C TYR A 69 16.00 -3.04 -9.69
N GLY A 70 16.02 -4.18 -10.37
CA GLY A 70 16.92 -5.28 -10.05
C GLY A 70 18.37 -4.90 -10.34
N LYS A 71 19.30 -5.30 -9.48
CA LYS A 71 20.72 -5.30 -9.83
C LYS A 71 20.98 -6.48 -10.76
N CYS A 72 21.36 -6.22 -12.01
CA CYS A 72 22.05 -7.22 -12.82
C CYS A 72 23.46 -7.39 -12.26
N GLU A 73 23.71 -8.53 -11.61
CA GLU A 73 25.06 -8.94 -11.21
C GLU A 73 25.67 -9.73 -12.37
N TRP A 74 26.63 -9.11 -13.06
CA TRP A 74 27.43 -9.78 -14.10
C TRP A 74 28.51 -10.60 -13.39
N GLN A 75 28.44 -11.92 -13.50
CA GLN A 75 29.47 -12.84 -13.00
C GLN A 75 30.50 -13.15 -14.10
#